data_AF-A0A218WXJ0-F1
#
_entry.id   AF-A0A218WXJ0-F1
#
_cell.length_a   1.000
_cell.length_b   1.000
_cell.length_c   1.000
_cell.angle_alpha   90.00
_cell.angle_beta   90.00
_cell.angle_gamma   90.00
#
_symmetry.space_group_name_H-M   'P 1'
#
loop_
_entity.id
_entity.type
_entity.pdbx_description
1 polymer ?
#
loop_
_entity_poly.entity_id
_entity_poly.type
_entity_poly.pdbx_seq_one_letter_code
_entity_poly.pdbx_strand_id
1 'polypeptide(L)'
;MVRAAVLVCLFEGDNGDLRVILIKRASTLSSHAGEVALPGGKREEGDANDVETALREAKEEIGLDASLLQVVTLLHPFVSVRGISVVPVVALLLDRKTYNPVPDPTEVELILDAPLEMFLKDKNRREEELQVRGHRCLLHFFDYETEDEKFVIFALTAAILTRTASVVYQKEPEFVVRSPKLWH
;
A
#
# COMPACT_ATOMS: atom_id res chain seq x y z
N MET A 1 16.55 13.62 4.21
CA MET A 1 15.40 12.79 4.62
C MET A 1 15.36 11.61 3.66
N VAL A 2 15.29 10.38 4.17
CA VAL A 2 15.19 9.19 3.29
C VAL A 2 13.85 9.26 2.54
N ARG A 3 13.88 9.01 1.23
CA ARG A 3 12.72 9.04 0.34
C ARG A 3 12.46 7.62 -0.18
N ALA A 4 11.19 7.26 -0.26
CA ALA A 4 10.71 5.98 -0.72
C ALA A 4 9.44 6.20 -1.55
N ALA A 5 9.10 5.24 -2.39
CA ALA A 5 7.84 5.24 -3.13
C ALA A 5 7.20 3.86 -3.04
N VAL A 6 5.87 3.84 -3.04
CA VAL A 6 5.07 2.61 -3.04
C VAL A 6 4.06 2.66 -4.17
N LEU A 7 3.83 1.51 -4.79
CA LEU A 7 2.86 1.36 -5.87
C LEU A 7 1.49 0.98 -5.27
N VAL A 8 0.51 1.86 -5.48
CA VAL A 8 -0.91 1.54 -5.28
C VAL A 8 -1.47 1.11 -6.63
N CYS A 9 -1.28 -0.17 -6.96
CA CYS A 9 -1.75 -0.76 -8.21
C CYS A 9 -3.21 -1.20 -8.08
N LEU A 10 -4.10 -0.52 -8.79
CA LEU A 10 -5.53 -0.73 -8.76
C LEU A 10 -6.00 -1.49 -10.01
N PHE A 11 -6.97 -2.38 -9.84
CA PHE A 11 -7.54 -3.15 -10.95
C PHE A 11 -8.99 -3.55 -10.66
N GLU A 12 -9.75 -3.84 -11.70
CA GLU A 12 -11.11 -4.36 -11.57
C GLU A 12 -11.07 -5.86 -11.24
N GLY A 13 -11.65 -6.22 -10.09
CA GLY A 13 -11.83 -7.59 -9.63
C GLY A 13 -12.90 -8.32 -10.43
N ASP A 14 -12.99 -9.64 -10.23
CA ASP A 14 -13.93 -10.49 -10.99
C ASP A 14 -15.40 -10.18 -10.70
N ASN A 15 -15.68 -9.54 -9.56
CA ASN A 15 -17.02 -9.10 -9.16
C ASN A 15 -17.30 -7.63 -9.51
N GLY A 16 -16.41 -6.97 -10.25
CA GLY A 16 -16.50 -5.55 -10.59
C GLY A 16 -16.10 -4.60 -9.46
N ASP A 17 -15.60 -5.11 -8.33
CA ASP A 17 -15.04 -4.31 -7.25
C ASP A 17 -13.63 -3.82 -7.63
N LEU A 18 -13.28 -2.58 -7.24
CA LEU A 18 -11.91 -2.10 -7.42
C LEU A 18 -11.01 -2.67 -6.32
N ARG A 19 -9.93 -3.33 -6.73
CA ARG A 19 -9.01 -4.06 -5.84
C ARG A 19 -7.61 -3.45 -5.92
N VAL A 20 -6.82 -3.66 -4.87
CA VAL A 20 -5.44 -3.20 -4.78
C VAL A 20 -4.48 -4.37 -4.57
N ILE A 21 -3.38 -4.39 -5.32
CA ILE A 21 -2.31 -5.39 -5.14
C ILE A 21 -1.49 -5.06 -3.89
N LEU A 22 -1.21 -6.08 -3.10
CA LEU A 22 -0.41 -6.04 -1.89
C LEU A 22 0.59 -7.20 -1.88
N ILE A 23 1.56 -7.11 -0.98
CA ILE A 23 2.51 -8.19 -0.68
C ILE A 23 2.50 -8.50 0.80
N LYS A 24 2.71 -9.77 1.14
CA LYS A 24 3.15 -10.20 2.45
C LYS A 24 4.66 -10.30 2.41
N ARG A 25 5.34 -9.47 3.19
CA ARG A 25 6.80 -9.43 3.23
C ARG A 25 7.37 -10.73 3.79
N ALA A 26 8.48 -11.20 3.24
CA ALA A 26 9.13 -12.42 3.66
C ALA A 26 9.44 -12.40 5.17
N SER A 27 9.11 -13.51 5.85
CA SER A 27 9.33 -13.69 7.29
C SER A 27 10.82 -13.63 7.71
N THR A 28 11.75 -13.75 6.76
CA THR A 28 13.20 -13.70 6.95
C THR A 28 13.77 -12.29 7.01
N LEU A 29 12.99 -11.26 6.66
CA LEU A 29 13.49 -9.89 6.58
C LEU A 29 13.80 -9.31 7.97
N SER A 30 14.83 -8.47 8.05
CA SER A 30 15.24 -7.83 9.31
C SER A 30 14.26 -6.75 9.82
N SER A 31 13.34 -6.31 8.96
CA SER A 31 12.33 -5.32 9.32
C SER A 31 11.02 -5.57 8.59
N HIS A 32 9.90 -5.35 9.29
CA HIS A 32 8.55 -5.52 8.76
C HIS A 32 8.28 -6.94 8.22
N ALA A 33 8.94 -7.95 8.80
CA ALA A 33 8.77 -9.36 8.42
C ALA A 33 7.32 -9.81 8.62
N GLY A 34 6.74 -10.45 7.62
CA GLY A 34 5.36 -10.93 7.64
C GLY A 34 4.29 -9.83 7.56
N GLU A 35 4.65 -8.55 7.53
CA GLU A 35 3.68 -7.46 7.40
C GLU A 35 3.11 -7.39 5.98
N VAL A 36 1.82 -7.04 5.88
CA VAL A 36 1.20 -6.72 4.59
C VAL A 36 1.53 -5.28 4.21
N ALA A 37 2.06 -5.11 3.00
CA ALA A 37 2.52 -3.84 2.48
C ALA A 37 2.08 -3.64 1.02
N LEU A 38 2.16 -2.39 0.58
CA LEU A 38 2.19 -2.06 -0.84
C LEU A 38 3.58 -2.41 -1.39
N PRO A 39 3.70 -2.88 -2.64
CA PRO A 39 5.00 -3.02 -3.28
C PRO A 39 5.74 -1.67 -3.28
N GLY A 40 7.03 -1.67 -2.98
CA GLY A 40 7.81 -0.45 -2.94
C GLY A 40 8.95 -0.43 -1.94
N GLY A 41 9.82 0.56 -2.12
CA GLY A 41 11.05 0.67 -1.36
C GLY A 41 11.70 2.04 -1.46
N LYS A 42 12.98 2.09 -1.09
CA LYS A 42 13.72 3.35 -1.02
C LYS A 42 14.11 3.79 -2.41
N ARG A 43 14.17 5.11 -2.61
CA ARG A 43 14.73 5.67 -3.83
C ARG A 43 16.22 5.34 -3.93
N GLU A 44 16.64 4.87 -5.09
CA GLU A 44 18.03 4.61 -5.44
C GLU A 44 18.62 5.72 -6.33
N GLU A 45 19.95 5.73 -6.47
CA GLU A 45 20.67 6.74 -7.28
C GLU A 45 20.26 6.72 -8.75
N GLY A 46 19.84 5.57 -9.28
CA GLY A 46 19.36 5.40 -10.65
C GLY A 46 17.92 5.86 -10.90
N ASP A 47 17.13 6.08 -9.85
CA ASP A 47 15.71 6.40 -10.00
C ASP A 47 15.52 7.87 -10.39
N ALA A 48 14.93 8.13 -11.57
CA ALA A 48 14.71 9.49 -12.06
C ALA A 48 13.70 10.27 -11.20
N ASN A 49 12.66 9.60 -10.69
CA ASN A 49 11.60 10.18 -9.88
C ASN A 49 10.91 9.10 -9.02
N ASP A 50 9.89 9.49 -8.25
CA ASP A 50 9.17 8.56 -7.36
C ASP A 50 8.36 7.48 -8.12
N VAL A 51 7.92 7.77 -9.35
CA VAL A 51 7.24 6.79 -10.21
C VAL A 51 8.23 5.69 -10.59
N GLU A 52 9.42 6.05 -11.07
CA GLU A 52 10.45 5.07 -11.43
C GLU A 52 10.85 4.21 -10.22
N THR A 53 10.97 4.79 -9.02
CA THR A 53 11.20 4.02 -7.78
C THR A 53 10.09 3.00 -7.56
N ALA A 54 8.81 3.41 -7.57
CA ALA A 54 7.70 2.48 -7.30
C ALA A 54 7.58 1.37 -8.37
N LEU A 55 7.84 1.70 -9.64
CA LEU A 55 7.80 0.75 -10.75
C LEU A 55 8.98 -0.24 -10.71
N ARG A 56 10.20 0.23 -10.40
CA ARG A 56 11.37 -0.64 -10.21
C ARG A 56 11.12 -1.63 -9.08
N GLU A 57 10.71 -1.14 -7.92
CA GLU A 57 10.47 -1.99 -6.75
C GLU A 57 9.35 -3.00 -7.01
N ALA A 58 8.25 -2.60 -7.64
CA ALA A 58 7.20 -3.55 -8.03
C ALA A 58 7.69 -4.61 -9.03
N LYS A 59 8.61 -4.25 -9.93
CA LYS A 59 9.24 -5.21 -10.83
C LYS A 59 10.16 -6.18 -10.08
N GLU A 60 10.94 -5.68 -9.11
CA GLU A 60 11.86 -6.48 -8.30
C GLU A 60 11.11 -7.43 -7.36
N GLU A 61 10.16 -6.91 -6.58
CA GLU A 61 9.43 -7.66 -5.56
C GLU A 61 8.42 -8.67 -6.15
N ILE A 62 7.73 -8.32 -7.25
CA ILE A 62 6.62 -9.12 -7.79
C ILE A 62 6.65 -9.33 -9.30
N GLY A 63 7.73 -8.96 -9.99
CA GLY A 63 7.86 -9.17 -11.43
C GLY A 63 6.89 -8.34 -12.28
N LEU A 64 6.29 -7.29 -11.73
CA LEU A 64 5.25 -6.52 -12.42
C LEU A 64 5.84 -5.67 -13.54
N ASP A 65 5.43 -5.95 -14.77
CA ASP A 65 5.84 -5.16 -15.93
C ASP A 65 5.13 -3.80 -15.96
N ALA A 66 5.93 -2.73 -15.92
CA ALA A 66 5.47 -1.35 -16.01
C ALA A 66 4.66 -1.06 -17.30
N SER A 67 4.87 -1.83 -18.37
CA SER A 67 4.09 -1.68 -19.63
C SER A 67 2.59 -1.99 -19.45
N LEU A 68 2.24 -2.75 -18.41
CA LEU A 68 0.86 -3.10 -18.06
C LEU A 68 0.17 -2.01 -17.23
N LEU A 69 0.91 -0.99 -16.80
CA LEU A 69 0.45 0.01 -15.85
C LEU A 69 0.22 1.36 -16.50
N GLN A 70 -0.90 1.99 -16.15
CA GLN A 70 -1.13 3.40 -16.40
C GLN A 70 -1.02 4.16 -15.08
N VAL A 71 0.04 4.94 -14.91
CA VAL A 71 0.18 5.84 -13.76
C VAL A 71 -0.84 6.96 -13.89
N VAL A 72 -1.68 7.10 -12.85
CA VAL A 72 -2.78 8.08 -12.83
C VAL A 72 -2.36 9.33 -12.07
N THR A 73 -1.79 9.17 -10.87
CA THR A 73 -1.42 10.29 -10.01
C THR A 73 -0.47 9.85 -8.90
N LEU A 74 0.12 10.84 -8.23
CA LEU A 74 0.87 10.65 -6.98
C LEU A 74 0.06 11.29 -5.85
N LEU A 75 -0.04 10.61 -4.71
CA LEU A 75 -0.58 11.22 -3.51
C LEU A 75 0.49 12.04 -2.79
N HIS A 76 0.06 12.95 -1.91
CA HIS A 76 0.98 13.65 -1.02
C HIS A 76 1.81 12.64 -0.21
N PRO A 77 3.11 12.91 0.01
CA PRO A 77 3.96 11.98 0.74
C PRO A 77 3.48 11.77 2.17
N PHE A 78 3.53 10.52 2.63
CA PHE A 78 3.32 10.16 4.02
C PHE A 78 4.66 10.04 4.73
N VAL A 79 4.74 10.45 5.98
CA VAL A 79 5.97 10.32 6.78
C VAL A 79 5.84 9.15 7.73
N SER A 80 6.68 8.12 7.56
CA SER A 80 6.70 6.97 8.46
C SER A 80 7.13 7.36 9.88
N VAL A 81 6.86 6.51 10.86
CA VAL A 81 7.33 6.72 12.25
C VAL A 81 8.86 6.86 12.36
N ARG A 82 9.59 6.27 11.40
CA ARG A 82 11.06 6.36 11.26
C ARG A 82 11.51 7.62 10.52
N GLY A 83 10.60 8.50 10.09
CA GLY A 83 10.91 9.73 9.37
C GLY A 83 11.25 9.54 7.89
N ILE A 84 10.81 8.44 7.28
CA ILE A 84 10.94 8.20 5.83
C ILE A 84 9.77 8.86 5.12
N SER A 85 10.03 9.66 4.09
CA SER A 85 9.01 10.25 3.22
C SER A 85 8.63 9.23 2.15
N VAL A 86 7.43 8.66 2.24
CA VAL A 86 6.91 7.62 1.36
C VAL A 86 5.87 8.22 0.41
N VAL A 87 6.11 8.14 -0.90
CA VAL A 87 5.24 8.70 -1.93
C VAL A 87 4.37 7.59 -2.53
N PRO A 88 3.03 7.64 -2.38
CA PRO A 88 2.15 6.67 -3.03
C PRO A 88 1.96 7.04 -4.52
N VAL A 89 2.34 6.11 -5.39
CA VAL A 89 2.14 6.19 -6.84
C VAL A 89 0.91 5.36 -7.18
N VAL A 90 -0.17 6.01 -7.62
CA VAL A 90 -1.42 5.33 -7.97
C VAL A 90 -1.41 4.99 -9.45
N ALA A 91 -1.55 3.71 -9.78
CA ALA A 91 -1.58 3.22 -11.15
C ALA A 91 -2.75 2.25 -11.36
N LEU A 92 -3.23 2.17 -12.60
CA LEU A 92 -4.21 1.19 -13.04
C LEU A 92 -3.51 0.07 -13.79
N LEU A 93 -3.82 -1.18 -13.45
CA LEU A 93 -3.46 -2.33 -14.25
C LEU A 93 -4.43 -2.45 -15.43
N LEU A 94 -3.92 -2.24 -16.64
CA LEU A 94 -4.75 -2.12 -17.85
C LEU A 94 -5.22 -3.48 -18.40
N ASP A 95 -4.39 -4.51 -18.29
CA ASP A 95 -4.69 -5.84 -18.79
C ASP A 95 -4.35 -6.91 -17.75
N ARG A 96 -5.40 -7.39 -17.07
CA ARG A 96 -5.30 -8.46 -16.08
C ARG A 96 -5.01 -9.83 -16.70
N LYS A 97 -5.27 -10.04 -18.00
CA LYS A 97 -4.99 -11.33 -18.66
C LYS A 97 -3.50 -11.56 -18.86
N THR A 98 -2.74 -10.48 -19.02
CA THR A 98 -1.28 -10.50 -19.14
C THR A 98 -0.57 -10.29 -17.81
N TYR A 99 -1.32 -10.04 -16.73
CA TYR A 99 -0.77 -9.97 -15.38
C TYR A 99 -0.37 -11.37 -14.90
N ASN A 100 0.94 -11.59 -14.83
CA ASN A 100 1.55 -12.83 -14.35
C ASN A 100 2.69 -12.49 -13.38
N PRO A 101 2.36 -12.01 -12.17
CA PRO A 101 3.36 -11.59 -11.21
C PRO A 101 4.15 -12.80 -10.70
N VAL A 102 5.43 -12.59 -10.40
CA VAL A 102 6.33 -13.60 -9.85
C VAL A 102 6.99 -13.00 -8.62
N PRO A 103 6.68 -13.48 -7.40
CA PRO A 103 7.29 -12.95 -6.20
C PRO A 103 8.78 -13.28 -6.16
N ASP A 104 9.61 -12.32 -5.73
CA ASP A 104 10.96 -12.62 -5.27
C ASP A 104 10.86 -13.24 -3.86
N PRO A 105 11.18 -14.54 -3.68
CA PRO A 105 11.03 -15.22 -2.40
C PRO A 105 11.96 -14.69 -1.31
N THR A 106 12.97 -13.88 -1.65
CA THR A 106 13.84 -13.24 -0.67
C THR A 106 13.17 -12.04 0.02
N GLU A 107 12.18 -11.42 -0.62
CA GLU A 107 11.50 -10.21 -0.14
C GLU A 107 9.99 -10.40 0.06
N VAL A 108 9.36 -11.26 -0.74
CA VAL A 108 7.91 -11.47 -0.79
C VAL A 108 7.58 -12.94 -0.54
N GLU A 109 6.78 -13.18 0.50
CA GLU A 109 6.25 -14.50 0.83
C GLU A 109 5.01 -14.82 -0.01
N LEU A 110 4.14 -13.83 -0.20
CA LEU A 110 2.86 -13.99 -0.88
C LEU A 110 2.46 -12.69 -1.56
N ILE A 111 1.90 -12.79 -2.76
CA ILE A 111 1.18 -11.72 -3.43
C ILE A 111 -0.30 -11.94 -3.17
N LEU A 112 -0.97 -10.89 -2.71
CA LEU A 112 -2.40 -10.89 -2.44
C LEU A 112 -3.01 -9.59 -2.94
N ASP A 113 -4.33 -9.51 -2.89
CA ASP A 113 -5.04 -8.29 -3.20
C ASP A 113 -6.26 -8.13 -2.31
N ALA A 114 -6.73 -6.90 -2.13
CA ALA A 114 -7.83 -6.57 -1.24
C ALA A 114 -8.83 -5.59 -1.90
N PRO A 115 -10.14 -5.66 -1.59
CA PRO A 115 -11.10 -4.68 -2.08
C PRO A 115 -10.73 -3.29 -1.56
N LEU A 116 -10.51 -2.30 -2.44
CA LEU A 116 -10.13 -0.95 -2.03
C LEU A 116 -11.19 -0.30 -1.13
N GLU A 117 -12.47 -0.58 -1.36
CA GLU A 117 -13.56 0.01 -0.56
C GLU A 117 -13.50 -0.43 0.92
N MET A 118 -12.85 -1.56 1.25
CA MET A 118 -12.75 -2.03 2.63
C MET A 118 -12.09 -1.00 3.56
N PHE A 119 -11.18 -0.18 3.02
CA PHE A 119 -10.46 0.85 3.79
C PHE A 119 -11.31 2.09 4.11
N LEU A 120 -12.58 2.11 3.69
CA LEU A 120 -13.57 3.11 4.10
C LEU A 120 -14.57 2.58 5.13
N LYS A 121 -14.54 1.27 5.43
CA LYS A 121 -15.55 0.61 6.28
C LYS A 121 -15.04 0.44 7.71
N ASP A 122 -15.95 0.57 8.67
CA ASP A 122 -15.64 0.25 10.08
C ASP A 122 -15.73 -1.26 10.40
N LYS A 123 -16.23 -2.04 9.43
CA LYS A 123 -16.34 -3.50 9.55
C LYS A 123 -14.95 -4.16 9.58
N ASN A 124 -14.74 -5.08 10.51
CA ASN A 124 -13.48 -5.82 10.69
C ASN A 124 -12.27 -4.89 10.86
N ARG A 125 -12.50 -3.73 11.49
CA ARG A 125 -11.49 -2.72 11.74
C ARG A 125 -11.35 -2.52 13.24
N ARG A 126 -10.12 -2.27 13.68
CA ARG A 126 -9.80 -1.84 15.04
C ARG A 126 -8.82 -0.67 15.01
N GLU A 127 -8.72 0.06 16.11
CA GLU A 127 -7.80 1.18 16.22
C GLU A 127 -7.07 1.21 17.57
N GLU A 128 -5.87 1.77 17.53
CA GLU A 128 -5.05 2.04 18.71
C GLU A 128 -4.57 3.49 18.68
N GLU A 129 -4.65 4.19 19.82
CA GLU A 129 -4.10 5.54 19.92
C GLU A 129 -2.59 5.47 20.13
N LEU A 130 -1.84 6.18 19.29
CA LEU A 130 -0.39 6.31 19.40
C LEU A 130 0.01 7.76 19.66
N GLN A 131 1.12 7.91 20.37
CA GLN A 131 1.83 9.18 20.52
C GLN A 131 3.01 9.23 19.54
N VAL A 132 2.85 9.96 18.44
CA VAL A 132 3.92 10.17 17.45
C VAL A 132 4.39 11.60 17.56
N ARG A 133 5.64 11.78 18.01
CA ARG A 133 6.30 13.11 18.15
C ARG A 133 5.40 14.14 18.87
N GLY A 134 4.83 13.72 20.01
CA GLY A 134 3.97 14.57 20.86
C GLY A 134 2.56 14.82 20.32
N HIS A 135 2.16 14.15 19.23
CA HIS A 135 0.81 14.23 18.69
C HIS A 135 0.09 12.89 18.84
N ARG A 136 -1.19 12.94 19.24
CA ARG A 136 -2.06 11.76 19.25
C ARG A 136 -2.52 11.45 17.84
N CYS A 137 -2.29 10.23 17.38
CA CYS A 137 -2.80 9.71 16.12
C CYS A 137 -3.51 8.38 16.34
N LEU A 138 -4.42 8.02 15.44
CA LEU A 138 -5.09 6.72 15.45
C LEU A 138 -4.39 5.81 14.43
N LEU A 139 -3.88 4.69 14.94
CA LEU A 139 -3.39 3.59 14.13
C LEU A 139 -4.57 2.68 13.81
N HIS A 140 -4.85 2.48 12.53
CA HIS A 140 -5.95 1.62 12.08
C HIS A 140 -5.41 0.27 11.63
N PHE A 141 -6.14 -0.79 11.97
CA PHE A 141 -5.91 -2.16 11.55
C PHE A 141 -7.17 -2.67 10.88
N PHE A 142 -7.02 -3.31 9.73
CA PHE A 142 -8.08 -3.93 8.97
C PHE A 142 -7.80 -5.43 8.87
N ASP A 143 -8.70 -6.23 9.42
CA ASP A 143 -8.64 -7.68 9.33
C ASP A 143 -9.25 -8.11 7.98
N TYR A 144 -8.43 -8.73 7.14
CA TYR A 144 -8.82 -9.23 5.82
C TYR A 144 -8.69 -10.75 5.77
N GLU A 145 -9.75 -11.43 5.35
CA GLU A 145 -9.79 -12.89 5.26
C GLU A 145 -10.00 -13.29 3.81
N THR A 146 -9.12 -14.15 3.32
CA THR A 146 -9.26 -14.88 2.06
C THR A 146 -9.73 -16.30 2.37
N GLU A 147 -9.96 -17.13 1.35
CA GLU A 147 -10.33 -18.53 1.57
C GLU A 147 -9.21 -19.30 2.31
N ASP A 148 -7.95 -18.91 2.11
CA ASP A 148 -6.78 -19.64 2.59
C ASP A 148 -6.15 -19.02 3.85
N GLU A 149 -6.09 -17.69 3.94
CA GLU A 149 -5.33 -16.97 4.97
C GLU A 149 -6.04 -15.72 5.52
N LYS A 150 -5.65 -15.36 6.75
CA LYS A 150 -6.03 -14.11 7.42
C LYS A 150 -4.86 -13.15 7.44
N PHE A 151 -5.14 -11.90 7.09
CA PHE A 151 -4.19 -10.81 7.00
C PHE A 151 -4.64 -9.66 7.88
N VAL A 152 -3.66 -8.92 8.41
CA VAL A 152 -3.90 -7.64 9.09
C VAL A 152 -3.19 -6.55 8.32
N ILE A 153 -3.94 -5.60 7.79
CA ILE A 153 -3.42 -4.45 7.05
C ILE A 153 -3.48 -3.25 7.97
N PHE A 154 -2.32 -2.68 8.30
CA PHE A 154 -2.24 -1.64 9.34
C PHE A 154 -1.18 -0.59 9.03
N ALA A 155 -0.97 0.33 9.96
CA ALA A 155 0.09 1.33 9.90
C ALA A 155 0.06 2.18 8.62
N LEU A 156 1.23 2.38 8.01
CA LEU A 156 1.38 3.27 6.88
C LEU A 156 0.61 2.75 5.66
N THR A 157 0.59 1.43 5.45
CA THR A 157 -0.18 0.76 4.41
C THR A 157 -1.67 1.10 4.54
N ALA A 158 -2.26 0.88 5.71
CA ALA A 158 -3.66 1.20 5.95
C ALA A 158 -3.98 2.70 5.79
N ALA A 159 -3.08 3.59 6.22
CA ALA A 159 -3.25 5.03 6.06
C ALA A 159 -3.26 5.46 4.58
N ILE A 160 -2.31 4.95 3.79
CA ILE A 160 -2.22 5.22 2.34
C ILE A 160 -3.46 4.68 1.63
N LEU A 161 -3.91 3.47 1.97
CA LEU A 161 -5.08 2.85 1.35
C LEU A 161 -6.39 3.53 1.73
N THR A 162 -6.53 3.97 2.98
CA THR A 162 -7.69 4.78 3.43
C THR A 162 -7.76 6.08 2.61
N ARG A 163 -6.62 6.77 2.44
CA ARG A 163 -6.58 8.01 1.64
C ARG A 163 -6.85 7.74 0.16
N THR A 164 -6.25 6.69 -0.40
CA THR A 164 -6.48 6.31 -1.80
C THR A 164 -7.95 6.00 -2.03
N ALA A 165 -8.56 5.16 -1.20
CA ALA A 165 -9.97 4.81 -1.28
C ALA A 165 -10.85 6.04 -1.18
N SER A 166 -10.55 6.96 -0.25
CA SER A 166 -11.32 8.18 -0.08
C SER A 166 -11.32 9.06 -1.33
N VAL A 167 -10.15 9.23 -1.97
CA VAL A 167 -10.00 9.99 -3.22
C VAL A 167 -10.70 9.30 -4.38
N VAL A 168 -10.49 7.99 -4.55
CA VAL A 168 -11.04 7.22 -5.67
C VAL A 168 -12.56 7.14 -5.61
N TYR A 169 -13.13 6.86 -4.44
CA TYR A 169 -14.58 6.76 -4.25
C TYR A 169 -15.27 8.10 -3.97
N GLN A 170 -14.50 9.19 -3.77
CA GLN A 170 -15.00 10.49 -3.32
C GLN A 170 -15.88 10.38 -2.06
N LYS A 171 -15.42 9.58 -1.10
CA LYS A 171 -16.12 9.30 0.16
C LYS A 171 -15.17 9.45 1.34
N GLU A 172 -15.70 9.90 2.47
CA GLU A 172 -14.99 9.83 3.73
C GLU A 172 -15.13 8.42 4.34
N PRO A 173 -14.14 7.94 5.11
CA PRO A 173 -14.26 6.69 5.85
C PRO A 173 -15.36 6.77 6.91
N GLU A 174 -15.98 5.62 7.22
CA GLU A 174 -17.02 5.46 8.25
C GLU A 174 -16.48 5.61 9.69
N PHE A 175 -15.19 5.89 9.85
CA PHE A 175 -14.48 5.99 11.11
C PHE A 175 -13.61 7.26 11.14
N VAL A 176 -13.18 7.66 12.35
CA VAL A 176 -12.35 8.85 12.53
C VAL A 176 -10.93 8.57 12.10
N VAL A 177 -10.45 9.30 11.09
CA VAL A 177 -9.03 9.34 10.74
C VAL A 177 -8.36 10.44 11.55
N ARG A 178 -7.38 10.06 12.39
CA ARG A 178 -6.51 11.02 13.07
C ARG A 178 -5.06 10.78 12.67
N SER A 179 -4.65 11.43 11.59
CA SER A 179 -3.29 11.34 11.06
C SER A 179 -2.31 12.23 11.84
N PRO A 180 -1.02 11.85 11.91
CA PRO A 180 0.03 12.79 12.31
C PRO A 180 -0.01 14.02 11.42
N LYS A 181 0.25 15.22 11.98
CA LYS A 181 0.29 16.49 11.22
C LYS A 181 1.25 16.49 10.03
N LEU A 182 2.14 15.52 9.95
CA LEU A 182 3.13 15.34 8.88
C LEU A 182 2.53 14.72 7.59
N TRP A 183 1.25 14.34 7.58
CA TRP A 183 0.56 13.75 6.43
C TRP A 183 -0.39 14.73 5.73
N HIS A 184 -0.26 16.04 6.02
CA HIS A 184 -1.07 17.13 5.47
C HIS A 184 -0.20 18.22 4.84
#